data_AF-C6HM31-F1
#
_entry.id   AF-C6HM31-F1
#
_cell.length_a   1.000
_cell.length_b   1.000
_cell.length_c   1.000
_cell.angle_alpha   90.00
_cell.angle_beta   90.00
_cell.angle_gamma   90.00
#
_symmetry.space_group_name_H-M   'P 1'
#
loop_
_entity.id
_entity.type
_entity.pdbx_description
1 polymer ?
#
loop_
_entity_poly.entity_id
_entity_poly.type
_entity_poly.pdbx_seq_one_letter_code
_entity_poly.pdbx_strand_id
1 'polypeptide(L)'
;MPSLRDAFRAGPLVQERICDLRIDSPRFVRYLDLLDEAATRSYSAPRGRLDMREFVRYARRKSSIPDCPRDHFATGPWHYIPELPEFTICEDCYDDVVYDRSHTGIGKVVSRTPQLVPGRRDQQYTCQLYSPRMRMVFREAVQTGDFKYLATAALRRYEAENLFRERKRALLDDVARGYDKDAELRWNAEDWRRCE
;
A
#
# COMPACT_ATOMS: atom_id res chain seq x y z
N MET A 1 8.33 30.07 5.07
CA MET A 1 7.77 28.70 5.06
C MET A 1 8.67 27.83 4.20
N PRO A 2 8.84 26.53 4.47
CA PRO A 2 9.45 25.63 3.50
C PRO A 2 8.67 25.76 2.19
N SER A 3 9.36 26.04 1.09
CA SER A 3 8.71 26.20 -0.20
C SER A 3 8.81 24.90 -1.00
N LEU A 4 7.79 24.62 -1.79
CA LEU A 4 7.86 23.62 -2.85
C LEU A 4 8.61 24.14 -4.09
N ARG A 5 9.31 25.29 -4.00
CA ARG A 5 10.22 25.71 -5.09
C ARG A 5 11.23 24.59 -5.32
N ASP A 6 11.42 24.28 -6.60
CA ASP A 6 12.27 23.22 -7.12
C ASP A 6 11.82 21.77 -6.79
N ALA A 7 10.67 21.59 -6.11
CA ALA A 7 10.05 20.28 -5.93
C ALA A 7 9.31 19.81 -7.19
N PHE A 8 8.84 20.75 -8.00
CA PHE A 8 8.19 20.48 -9.28
C PHE A 8 9.21 20.63 -10.40
N ARG A 9 9.32 19.61 -11.24
CA ARG A 9 10.09 19.66 -12.48
C ARG A 9 9.12 19.66 -13.65
N ALA A 10 9.36 20.55 -14.61
CA ALA A 10 8.65 20.48 -15.88
C ALA A 10 8.95 19.11 -16.51
N GLY A 11 7.90 18.35 -16.81
CA GLY A 11 8.05 17.13 -17.60
C GLY A 11 8.42 17.51 -19.04
N PRO A 12 9.32 16.74 -19.70
CA PRO A 12 9.68 17.01 -21.10
C PRO A 12 8.53 16.69 -22.07
N LEU A 13 7.52 15.96 -21.61
CA LEU A 13 6.37 15.52 -22.39
C LEU A 13 5.09 16.08 -21.81
N VAL A 14 4.24 16.65 -22.67
CA VAL A 14 2.85 16.97 -22.35
C VAL A 14 2.10 15.65 -22.23
N GLN A 15 1.79 15.26 -20.99
CA GLN A 15 1.06 14.05 -20.69
C GLN A 15 0.11 14.33 -19.54
N GLU A 16 -1.05 13.67 -19.57
CA GLU A 16 -2.00 13.74 -18.47
C GLU A 16 -1.34 13.21 -17.19
N ARG A 17 -1.54 13.95 -16.10
CA ARG A 17 -1.02 13.62 -14.78
C ARG A 17 -2.18 13.54 -13.82
N ILE A 18 -2.19 12.46 -13.06
CA ILE A 18 -3.17 12.25 -12.03
C ILE A 18 -2.62 12.87 -10.74
N CYS A 19 -3.44 13.66 -10.05
CA CYS A 19 -3.04 14.34 -8.82
C CYS A 19 -3.01 13.38 -7.63
N ASP A 20 -1.93 13.38 -6.87
CA ASP A 20 -1.76 12.60 -5.63
C ASP A 20 -2.77 12.95 -4.52
N LEU A 21 -3.40 14.13 -4.59
CA LEU A 21 -4.45 14.60 -3.68
C LEU A 21 -5.87 14.19 -4.09
N ARG A 22 -6.04 13.39 -5.15
CA ARG A 22 -7.34 12.77 -5.45
C ARG A 22 -7.75 11.78 -4.35
N ILE A 23 -9.05 11.64 -4.13
CA ILE A 23 -9.60 10.81 -3.03
C ILE A 23 -9.20 9.33 -3.17
N ASP A 24 -9.07 8.84 -4.39
CA ASP A 24 -8.72 7.45 -4.67
C ASP A 24 -7.21 7.20 -4.73
N SER A 25 -6.36 8.20 -4.43
CA SER A 25 -4.90 8.02 -4.30
C SER A 25 -4.56 7.16 -3.07
N PRO A 26 -3.56 6.26 -3.15
CA PRO A 26 -3.09 5.51 -1.99
C PRO A 26 -2.49 6.40 -0.90
N ARG A 27 -2.12 7.64 -1.24
CA ARG A 27 -1.50 8.61 -0.36
C ARG A 27 -2.47 9.66 0.20
N PHE A 28 -3.72 9.67 -0.27
CA PHE A 28 -4.70 10.72 0.03
C PHE A 28 -4.85 10.98 1.54
N VAL A 29 -5.16 9.94 2.30
CA VAL A 29 -5.37 10.04 3.76
C VAL A 29 -4.13 10.61 4.44
N ARG A 30 -2.93 10.13 4.08
CA ARG A 30 -1.70 10.62 4.70
C ARG A 30 -1.39 12.08 4.36
N TYR A 31 -1.68 12.51 3.13
CA TYR A 31 -1.58 13.93 2.79
C TYR A 31 -2.56 14.76 3.61
N LEU A 32 -3.81 14.32 3.74
CA LEU A 32 -4.82 15.02 4.52
C LEU A 32 -4.43 15.10 6.00
N ASP A 33 -3.96 14.00 6.60
CA ASP A 33 -3.49 13.97 8.00
C ASP A 33 -2.37 15.00 8.24
N LEU A 34 -1.41 15.11 7.31
CA LEU A 34 -0.29 16.05 7.45
C LEU A 34 -0.72 17.50 7.27
N LEU A 35 -1.72 17.76 6.41
CA LEU A 35 -2.32 19.09 6.23
C LEU A 35 -3.15 19.49 7.45
N ASP A 36 -3.98 18.57 7.95
CA ASP A 36 -4.79 18.76 9.14
C ASP A 36 -3.91 19.02 10.36
N GLU A 37 -2.88 18.18 10.58
CA GLU A 37 -1.93 18.36 11.67
C GLU A 37 -1.20 19.71 11.59
N ALA A 38 -0.81 20.15 10.38
CA ALA A 38 -0.22 21.47 10.18
C ALA A 38 -1.21 22.61 10.54
N ALA A 39 -2.48 22.47 10.15
CA ALA A 39 -3.54 23.41 10.49
C ALA A 39 -3.82 23.43 12.00
N THR A 40 -3.98 22.26 12.63
CA THR A 40 -4.22 22.12 14.07
C THR A 40 -3.10 22.78 14.88
N ARG A 41 -1.83 22.47 14.56
CA ARG A 41 -0.67 23.07 15.24
C ARG A 41 -0.59 24.58 15.06
N SER A 42 -1.11 25.12 13.95
CA SER A 42 -1.06 26.57 13.70
C SER A 42 -1.91 27.36 14.70
N TYR A 43 -3.03 26.80 15.18
CA TYR A 43 -3.88 27.46 16.18
C TYR A 43 -3.18 27.69 17.52
N SER A 44 -2.28 26.78 17.91
CA SER A 44 -1.51 26.89 19.15
C SER A 44 -0.15 27.56 18.96
N ALA A 45 0.25 27.85 17.72
CA ALA A 45 1.56 28.41 17.40
C ALA A 45 1.60 29.93 17.63
N PRO A 46 2.74 30.48 18.09
CA PRO A 46 2.94 31.92 18.16
C PRO A 46 2.69 32.57 16.78
N ARG A 47 1.78 33.56 16.74
CA ARG A 47 1.35 34.29 15.55
C ARG A 47 0.61 33.45 14.49
N GLY A 48 0.05 32.29 14.85
CA GLY A 48 -0.76 31.48 13.93
C GLY A 48 0.02 30.93 12.74
N ARG A 49 1.34 30.72 12.89
CA ARG A 49 2.19 30.39 11.75
C ARG A 49 1.98 28.93 11.31
N LEU A 50 1.55 28.75 10.07
CA LEU A 50 1.43 27.43 9.43
C LEU A 50 2.82 26.81 9.18
N ASP A 51 3.03 25.58 9.66
CA ASP A 51 4.25 24.80 9.42
C ASP A 51 3.98 23.57 8.54
N MET A 52 4.41 23.67 7.29
CA MET A 52 4.19 22.66 6.25
C MET A 52 5.38 21.71 6.06
N ARG A 53 6.39 21.73 6.93
CA ARG A 53 7.65 20.99 6.74
C ARG A 53 7.43 19.48 6.56
N GLU A 54 6.58 18.88 7.39
CA GLU A 54 6.32 17.44 7.33
C GLU A 54 5.56 17.06 6.06
N PHE A 55 4.54 17.83 5.68
CA PHE A 55 3.84 17.66 4.40
C PHE A 55 4.81 17.75 3.22
N VAL A 56 5.64 18.80 3.16
CA VAL A 56 6.60 18.99 2.06
C VAL A 56 7.64 17.87 2.01
N ARG A 57 8.13 17.41 3.17
CA ARG A 57 9.07 16.29 3.25
C ARG A 57 8.44 15.01 2.72
N TYR A 58 7.22 14.70 3.14
CA TYR A 58 6.48 13.54 2.68
C TYR A 58 6.21 13.59 1.18
N ALA A 59 5.68 14.71 0.66
CA ALA A 59 5.41 14.90 -0.77
C ALA A 59 6.67 14.74 -1.64
N ARG A 60 7.79 15.35 -1.22
CA ARG A 60 9.07 15.23 -1.94
C ARG A 60 9.62 13.80 -1.94
N ARG A 61 9.43 13.05 -0.85
CA ARG A 61 9.85 11.65 -0.76
C ARG A 61 8.99 10.75 -1.65
N LYS A 62 7.67 10.97 -1.64
CA LYS A 62 6.71 10.19 -2.41
C LYS A 62 6.74 10.47 -3.91
N SER A 63 7.16 11.67 -4.34
CA SER A 63 7.24 11.99 -5.77
C SER A 63 8.28 11.17 -6.54
N SER A 64 9.24 10.55 -5.86
CA SER A 64 10.23 9.64 -6.46
C SER A 64 9.85 8.16 -6.38
N ILE A 65 8.76 7.82 -5.69
CA ILE A 65 8.32 6.45 -5.46
C ILE A 65 7.06 6.18 -6.30
N PRO A 66 6.95 5.04 -7.01
CA PRO A 66 5.71 4.68 -7.70
C PRO A 66 4.53 4.51 -6.73
N ASP A 67 3.32 4.77 -7.21
CA ASP A 67 2.11 4.53 -6.41
C ASP A 67 1.97 3.05 -6.05
N CYS A 68 1.43 2.78 -4.86
CA CYS A 68 1.09 1.42 -4.47
C CYS A 68 0.08 0.81 -5.47
N PRO A 69 0.35 -0.39 -6.03
CA PRO A 69 -0.56 -1.05 -6.95
C PRO A 69 -1.82 -1.61 -6.26
N ARG A 70 -1.87 -1.57 -4.92
CA ARG A 70 -2.97 -2.10 -4.11
C ARG A 70 -3.28 -3.56 -4.44
N ASP A 71 -4.53 -3.84 -4.80
CA ASP A 71 -5.07 -5.12 -5.23
C ASP A 71 -4.97 -5.34 -6.76
N HIS A 72 -4.26 -4.48 -7.49
CA HIS A 72 -3.92 -4.74 -8.88
C HIS A 72 -2.64 -5.55 -8.97
N PHE A 73 -2.64 -6.56 -9.83
CA PHE A 73 -1.42 -7.30 -10.13
C PHE A 73 -0.43 -6.38 -10.83
N ALA A 74 0.75 -6.26 -10.25
CA ALA A 74 1.86 -5.54 -10.84
C ALA A 74 3.07 -6.45 -10.98
N THR A 75 3.80 -6.25 -12.07
CA THR A 75 5.13 -6.83 -12.26
C THR A 75 6.16 -5.84 -11.74
N GLY A 76 7.20 -6.35 -11.10
CA GLY A 76 8.29 -5.49 -10.65
C GLY A 76 9.06 -6.13 -9.50
N PRO A 77 10.11 -5.45 -9.04
CA PRO A 77 10.80 -5.86 -7.85
C PRO A 77 9.92 -5.54 -6.62
N TRP A 78 9.88 -6.46 -5.66
CA TRP A 78 9.10 -6.35 -4.43
C TRP A 78 10.00 -6.44 -3.22
N HIS A 79 9.59 -5.83 -2.12
CA HIS A 79 10.11 -6.19 -0.82
C HIS A 79 9.31 -7.40 -0.30
N TYR A 80 9.99 -8.34 0.33
CA TYR A 80 9.37 -9.53 0.92
C TYR A 80 10.27 -10.09 2.03
N ILE A 81 9.76 -11.08 2.75
CA ILE A 81 10.56 -11.88 3.70
C ILE A 81 10.87 -13.21 3.00
N PRO A 82 12.14 -13.65 2.91
CA PRO A 82 12.48 -14.89 2.19
C PRO A 82 11.73 -16.14 2.68
N GLU A 83 11.45 -16.22 3.99
CA GLU A 83 10.67 -17.31 4.61
C GLU A 83 9.15 -17.16 4.43
N LEU A 84 8.69 -16.04 3.85
CA LEU A 84 7.27 -15.72 3.61
C LEU A 84 7.13 -14.91 2.30
N PRO A 85 7.38 -15.53 1.13
CA PRO A 85 7.35 -14.85 -0.17
C PRO A 85 5.95 -14.36 -0.58
N GLU A 86 4.87 -14.88 0.02
CA GLU A 86 3.49 -14.41 -0.18
C GLU A 86 3.26 -13.02 0.41
N PHE A 87 4.11 -12.59 1.35
CA PHE A 87 4.05 -11.27 1.96
C PHE A 87 4.83 -10.23 1.14
N THR A 88 4.27 -9.89 -0.03
CA THR A 88 4.82 -8.91 -0.96
C THR A 88 4.46 -7.47 -0.60
N ILE A 89 5.45 -6.58 -0.67
CA ILE A 89 5.34 -5.18 -0.24
C ILE A 89 5.94 -4.29 -1.35
N CYS A 90 5.17 -3.32 -1.82
CA CYS A 90 5.67 -2.33 -2.78
C CYS A 90 6.55 -1.28 -2.09
N GLU A 91 7.38 -0.57 -2.87
CA GLU A 91 8.25 0.51 -2.38
C GLU A 91 7.50 1.56 -1.54
N ASP A 92 6.29 1.96 -1.98
CA ASP A 92 5.46 2.97 -1.30
C ASP A 92 5.04 2.53 0.11
N CYS A 93 4.60 1.28 0.25
CA CYS A 93 4.20 0.73 1.54
C CYS A 93 5.40 0.34 2.41
N TYR A 94 6.53 -0.03 1.80
CA TYR A 94 7.79 -0.24 2.52
C TYR A 94 8.23 1.07 3.20
N ASP A 95 8.27 2.17 2.44
CA ASP A 95 8.61 3.51 2.94
C ASP A 95 7.71 3.95 4.11
N ASP A 96 6.40 3.69 4.05
CA ASP A 96 5.46 4.15 5.09
C ASP A 96 5.38 3.26 6.33
N VAL A 97 5.58 1.95 6.17
CA VAL A 97 5.24 0.98 7.22
C VAL A 97 6.47 0.27 7.76
N VAL A 98 7.41 -0.06 6.89
CA VAL A 98 8.55 -0.94 7.18
C VAL A 98 9.83 -0.17 7.44
N TYR A 99 10.09 0.92 6.72
CA TYR A 99 11.37 1.63 6.72
C TYR A 99 11.87 1.97 8.14
N ASP A 100 11.02 2.59 8.97
CA ASP A 100 11.34 2.96 10.35
C ASP A 100 11.56 1.75 11.29
N ARG A 101 11.20 0.54 10.85
CA ARG A 101 11.33 -0.73 11.58
C ARG A 101 12.35 -1.68 10.93
N SER A 102 13.00 -1.27 9.84
CA SER A 102 13.92 -2.10 9.05
C SER A 102 15.22 -2.50 9.76
N HIS A 103 15.42 -2.01 10.98
CA HIS A 103 16.57 -2.28 11.82
C HIS A 103 16.24 -3.15 13.05
N THR A 104 14.97 -3.54 13.27
CA THR A 104 14.55 -4.31 14.45
C THR A 104 13.66 -5.50 14.09
N GLY A 105 13.77 -6.57 14.89
CA GLY A 105 12.88 -7.74 14.85
C GLY A 105 12.55 -8.23 13.44
N ILE A 106 11.26 -8.41 13.18
CA ILE A 106 10.72 -8.85 11.89
C ILE A 106 10.98 -7.82 10.77
N GLY A 107 11.04 -6.53 11.08
CA GLY A 107 11.32 -5.51 10.06
C GLY A 107 12.72 -5.68 9.44
N LYS A 108 13.69 -6.23 10.19
CA LYS A 108 15.04 -6.52 9.71
C LYS A 108 15.09 -7.63 8.66
N VAL A 109 14.14 -8.58 8.68
CA VAL A 109 14.14 -9.72 7.74
C VAL A 109 13.38 -9.41 6.44
N VAL A 110 12.70 -8.28 6.37
CA VAL A 110 12.17 -7.76 5.09
C VAL A 110 13.34 -7.30 4.23
N SER A 111 13.36 -7.70 2.96
CA SER A 111 14.40 -7.29 2.03
C SER A 111 14.46 -5.77 1.91
N ARG A 112 15.64 -5.18 2.09
CA ARG A 112 15.82 -3.71 2.06
C ARG A 112 15.75 -3.12 0.67
N THR A 113 16.20 -3.88 -0.32
CA THR A 113 16.14 -3.51 -1.73
C THR A 113 15.05 -4.37 -2.36
N PRO A 114 14.17 -3.79 -3.18
CA PRO A 114 13.16 -4.56 -3.87
C PRO A 114 13.86 -5.50 -4.87
N GLN A 115 13.40 -6.73 -4.97
CA GLN A 115 13.97 -7.74 -5.87
C GLN A 115 12.88 -8.68 -6.39
N LEU A 116 13.21 -9.54 -7.35
CA LEU A 116 12.26 -10.54 -7.85
C LEU A 116 11.92 -11.55 -6.75
N VAL A 117 10.64 -11.91 -6.67
CA VAL A 117 10.15 -12.86 -5.67
C VAL A 117 10.35 -14.27 -6.22
N PRO A 118 10.99 -15.19 -5.48
CA PRO A 118 11.19 -16.56 -5.94
C PRO A 118 9.85 -17.31 -6.11
N GLY A 119 9.83 -18.30 -7.01
CA GLY A 119 8.78 -19.33 -7.03
C GLY A 119 7.59 -19.09 -7.96
N ARG A 120 7.25 -17.85 -8.35
CA ARG A 120 6.13 -17.57 -9.26
C ARG A 120 6.61 -17.18 -10.66
N ARG A 121 6.11 -17.85 -11.71
CA ARG A 121 6.56 -17.63 -13.09
C ARG A 121 6.07 -16.32 -13.71
N ASP A 122 4.86 -15.90 -13.37
CA ASP A 122 4.24 -14.67 -13.92
C ASP A 122 4.80 -13.39 -13.26
N GLN A 123 5.50 -13.51 -12.11
CA GLN A 123 6.04 -12.40 -11.30
C GLN A 123 5.00 -11.31 -10.99
N GLN A 124 3.72 -11.69 -10.94
CA GLN A 124 2.62 -10.77 -10.69
C GLN A 124 2.14 -10.91 -9.26
N TYR A 125 2.20 -9.81 -8.52
CA TYR A 125 1.79 -9.76 -7.12
C TYR A 125 0.97 -8.50 -6.83
N THR A 126 0.31 -8.51 -5.68
CA THR A 126 -0.38 -7.37 -5.07
C THR A 126 0.38 -6.93 -3.82
N CYS A 127 0.10 -5.74 -3.31
CA CYS A 127 0.79 -5.24 -2.11
C CYS A 127 0.07 -5.66 -0.84
N GLN A 128 0.60 -6.60 -0.07
CA GLN A 128 -0.06 -7.06 1.16
C GLN A 128 -0.24 -5.93 2.20
N LEU A 129 0.64 -4.92 2.20
CA LEU A 129 0.56 -3.77 3.09
C LEU A 129 -0.30 -2.60 2.57
N TYR A 130 -1.03 -2.76 1.46
CA TYR A 130 -2.06 -1.79 1.10
C TYR A 130 -3.26 -1.89 2.08
N SER A 131 -3.55 -3.08 2.59
CA SER A 131 -4.64 -3.34 3.55
C SER A 131 -4.34 -2.70 4.91
N PRO A 132 -5.26 -1.87 5.45
CA PRO A 132 -5.14 -1.32 6.80
C PRO A 132 -4.98 -2.42 7.87
N ARG A 133 -5.72 -3.52 7.74
CA ARG A 133 -5.63 -4.69 8.63
C ARG A 133 -4.23 -5.29 8.63
N MET A 134 -3.64 -5.53 7.45
CA MET A 134 -2.28 -6.08 7.36
C MET A 134 -1.22 -5.13 7.88
N ARG A 135 -1.42 -3.80 7.77
CA ARG A 135 -0.54 -2.82 8.42
C ARG A 135 -0.57 -2.98 9.94
N MET A 136 -1.74 -3.21 10.55
CA MET A 136 -1.85 -3.46 11.99
C MET A 136 -1.16 -4.77 12.38
N VAL A 137 -1.43 -5.86 11.67
CA VAL A 137 -0.79 -7.17 11.88
C VAL A 137 0.73 -7.06 11.83
N PHE A 138 1.28 -6.39 10.80
CA PHE A 138 2.72 -6.23 10.68
C PHE A 138 3.31 -5.43 11.85
N ARG A 139 2.68 -4.31 12.24
CA ARG A 139 3.15 -3.50 13.37
C ARG A 139 3.13 -4.29 14.68
N GLU A 140 2.06 -5.02 14.93
CA GLU A 140 1.90 -5.86 16.11
C GLU A 140 2.95 -6.97 16.13
N ALA A 141 3.12 -7.70 15.03
CA ALA A 141 4.12 -8.75 14.91
C ALA A 141 5.54 -8.22 15.13
N VAL A 142 5.88 -7.04 14.59
CA VAL A 142 7.19 -6.40 14.85
C VAL A 142 7.34 -6.04 16.32
N GLN A 143 6.28 -5.55 16.96
CA GLN A 143 6.30 -5.15 18.38
C GLN A 143 6.44 -6.35 19.33
N THR A 144 5.76 -7.45 19.05
CA THR A 144 5.77 -8.67 19.88
C THR A 144 6.88 -9.65 19.50
N GLY A 145 7.50 -9.49 18.33
CA GLY A 145 8.45 -10.44 17.77
C GLY A 145 7.81 -11.73 17.24
N ASP A 146 6.48 -11.76 17.06
CA ASP A 146 5.75 -12.95 16.66
C ASP A 146 5.69 -13.10 15.13
N PHE A 147 6.74 -13.71 14.56
CA PHE A 147 6.79 -14.02 13.13
C PHE A 147 5.71 -15.02 12.71
N LYS A 148 5.36 -15.97 13.57
CA LYS A 148 4.35 -16.98 13.27
C LYS A 148 2.97 -16.35 13.10
N TYR A 149 2.64 -15.34 13.91
CA TYR A 149 1.42 -14.55 13.78
C TYR A 149 1.38 -13.83 12.43
N LEU A 150 2.46 -13.14 12.04
CA LEU A 150 2.55 -12.49 10.73
C LEU A 150 2.37 -13.49 9.59
N ALA A 151 3.11 -14.60 9.60
CA ALA A 151 3.06 -15.63 8.58
C ALA A 151 1.65 -16.23 8.44
N THR A 152 1.01 -16.57 9.56
CA THR A 152 -0.35 -17.12 9.57
C THR A 152 -1.35 -16.13 8.97
N ALA A 153 -1.26 -14.86 9.32
CA ALA A 153 -2.16 -13.83 8.80
C ALA A 153 -1.93 -13.53 7.32
N ALA A 154 -0.66 -13.44 6.88
CA ALA A 154 -0.29 -13.21 5.50
C ALA A 154 -0.73 -14.35 4.58
N LEU A 155 -0.49 -15.61 4.97
CA LEU A 155 -0.92 -16.78 4.19
C LEU A 155 -2.44 -16.86 4.07
N ARG A 156 -3.17 -16.68 5.18
CA ARG A 156 -4.65 -16.65 5.15
C ARG A 156 -5.18 -15.58 4.21
N ARG A 157 -4.58 -14.39 4.22
CA ARG A 157 -4.96 -13.30 3.31
C ARG A 157 -4.64 -13.65 1.87
N TYR A 158 -3.45 -14.18 1.60
CA TYR A 158 -3.03 -14.60 0.26
C TYR A 158 -3.97 -15.66 -0.32
N GLU A 159 -4.33 -16.67 0.46
CA GLU A 159 -5.30 -17.70 0.09
C GLU A 159 -6.70 -17.10 -0.18
N ALA A 160 -7.17 -16.23 0.70
CA ALA A 160 -8.46 -15.54 0.53
C ALA A 160 -8.48 -14.66 -0.74
N GLU A 161 -7.37 -13.98 -1.04
CA GLU A 161 -7.22 -13.14 -2.22
C GLU A 161 -7.27 -13.98 -3.51
N ASN A 162 -6.55 -15.11 -3.54
CA ASN A 162 -6.57 -16.02 -4.67
C ASN A 162 -7.98 -16.60 -4.89
N LEU A 163 -8.63 -17.06 -3.82
CA LEU A 163 -9.98 -17.61 -3.87
C LEU A 163 -11.00 -16.56 -4.36
N PHE A 164 -10.93 -15.34 -3.83
CA PHE A 164 -11.77 -14.22 -4.28
C PHE A 164 -11.63 -13.98 -5.78
N ARG A 165 -10.39 -13.96 -6.29
CA ARG A 165 -10.10 -13.71 -7.70
C ARG A 165 -10.53 -14.85 -8.61
N GLU A 166 -10.29 -16.09 -8.21
CA GLU A 166 -10.73 -17.28 -8.94
C GLU A 166 -12.27 -17.30 -9.07
N ARG A 167 -12.97 -17.09 -7.96
CA ARG A 167 -14.44 -16.96 -7.95
C ARG A 167 -14.91 -15.80 -8.81
N LYS A 168 -14.30 -14.62 -8.67
CA LYS A 168 -14.65 -13.44 -9.47
C LYS A 168 -14.50 -13.72 -10.96
N ARG A 169 -13.43 -14.39 -11.37
CA ARG A 169 -13.19 -14.76 -12.77
C ARG A 169 -14.27 -15.70 -13.29
N ALA A 170 -14.56 -16.78 -12.57
CA ALA A 170 -15.60 -17.74 -12.96
C ALA A 170 -16.98 -17.08 -13.09
N LEU A 171 -17.33 -16.20 -12.14
CA LEU A 171 -18.59 -15.45 -12.19
C LEU A 171 -18.65 -14.48 -13.38
N LEU A 172 -17.55 -13.81 -13.71
CA LEU A 172 -17.49 -12.94 -14.89
C LEU A 172 -17.58 -13.72 -16.20
N ASP A 173 -17.01 -14.93 -16.26
CA ASP A 173 -17.15 -15.82 -17.41
C ASP A 173 -18.61 -16.28 -17.60
N ASP A 174 -19.34 -16.53 -16.52
CA ASP A 174 -20.78 -16.84 -16.56
C ASP A 174 -21.60 -15.62 -17.04
N VAL A 175 -21.28 -14.41 -16.55
CA VAL A 175 -21.91 -13.16 -17.04
C VAL A 175 -21.67 -12.97 -18.52
N ALA A 176 -20.45 -13.25 -19.01
CA ALA A 176 -20.12 -13.16 -20.44
C ALA A 176 -20.91 -14.16 -21.29
N ARG A 177 -21.37 -15.28 -20.71
CA ARG A 177 -22.27 -16.25 -21.35
C ARG A 177 -23.76 -15.88 -21.24
N GLY A 178 -24.08 -14.79 -20.54
CA GLY A 178 -25.45 -14.27 -20.39
C GLY A 178 -26.16 -14.74 -19.11
N TYR A 179 -25.47 -15.35 -18.16
CA TYR A 179 -26.06 -15.70 -16.86
C TYR A 179 -26.05 -14.49 -15.92
N ASP A 180 -27.15 -14.28 -15.19
CA ASP A 180 -27.19 -13.31 -14.09
C ASP A 180 -26.44 -13.85 -12.86
N LYS A 181 -25.39 -13.14 -12.45
CA LYS A 181 -24.52 -13.45 -11.31
C LYS A 181 -24.29 -12.26 -10.37
N ASP A 182 -25.18 -11.26 -10.43
CA ASP A 182 -25.01 -10.03 -9.66
C ASP A 182 -24.97 -10.27 -8.15
N ALA A 183 -25.80 -11.19 -7.65
CA ALA A 183 -25.84 -11.53 -6.23
C ALA A 183 -24.54 -12.20 -5.78
N GLU A 184 -24.03 -13.16 -6.54
CA GLU A 184 -22.78 -13.87 -6.25
C GLU A 184 -21.56 -12.96 -6.34
N LEU A 185 -21.53 -12.02 -7.30
CA LEU A 185 -20.47 -11.02 -7.42
C LEU A 185 -20.44 -10.08 -6.21
N ARG A 186 -21.61 -9.62 -5.74
CA ARG A 186 -21.73 -8.81 -4.52
C ARG A 186 -21.27 -9.60 -3.29
N TRP A 187 -21.74 -10.83 -3.15
CA TRP A 187 -21.37 -11.69 -2.04
C TRP A 187 -19.84 -11.95 -2.01
N ASN A 188 -19.23 -12.26 -3.16
CA ASN A 188 -17.79 -12.46 -3.25
C ASN A 188 -16.99 -11.20 -2.86
N ALA A 189 -17.48 -10.00 -3.23
CA ALA A 189 -16.86 -8.74 -2.82
C ALA A 189 -17.05 -8.43 -1.32
N GLU A 190 -18.18 -8.81 -0.72
CA GLU A 190 -18.40 -8.71 0.73
C GLU A 190 -17.52 -9.69 1.52
N ASP A 191 -17.36 -10.91 1.03
CA ASP A 191 -16.50 -11.92 1.63
C ASP A 191 -15.04 -11.44 1.64
N TRP A 192 -14.54 -10.91 0.51
CA TRP A 192 -13.20 -10.33 0.43
C TRP A 192 -13.00 -9.16 1.41
N ARG A 193 -13.97 -8.25 1.53
CA ARG A 193 -13.91 -7.12 2.47
C ARG A 193 -13.79 -7.55 3.94
N ARG A 194 -14.23 -8.76 4.31
CA ARG A 194 -14.04 -9.30 5.67
C ARG A 194 -12.61 -9.76 5.92
N CYS A 195 -11.85 -10.06 4.87
CA CYS A 195 -10.45 -10.46 4.92
C CYS A 195 -9.48 -9.29 4.68
N GLU A 196 -10.00 -8.11 4.33
CA GLU A 196 -9.28 -6.85 4.09
C GLU A 196 -9.03 -6.02 5.35
#